data_AF-A0A1M3MVT4-F1
#
_entry.id   AF-A0A1M3MVT4-F1
#
_cell.length_a   1.000
_cell.length_b   1.000
_cell.length_c   1.000
_cell.angle_alpha   90.00
_cell.angle_beta   90.00
_cell.angle_gamma   90.00
#
_symmetry.space_group_name_H-M   'P 1'
#
loop_
_entity.id
_entity.type
_entity.pdbx_description
1 polymer ?
#
loop_
_entity_poly.entity_id
_entity_poly.type
_entity_poly.pdbx_seq_one_letter_code
_entity_poly.pdbx_strand_id
1 'polypeptide(L)'
;MKASSSKRSSAAKDAGQAEAALHALTRLRGKKGLHARVRSTGQDGEVEAVLPREAFEILLDALALMANGRPARVIPVEAELTTQEAAELLNVSRPFLVGLLDGGKIPHRLVGSHRRVLAADVLAYKAKEEARRRSILDELTAEAEKHGLGY
;
A
#
# COMPACT_ATOMS: atom_id res chain seq x y z
N MET A 1 10.28 -26.85 16.21
CA MET A 1 9.57 -26.48 14.96
C MET A 1 8.04 -26.28 15.15
N LYS A 2 7.55 -25.62 16.22
CA LYS A 2 6.09 -25.42 16.47
C LYS A 2 5.57 -23.98 16.22
N ALA A 3 6.43 -22.97 16.11
CA ALA A 3 6.02 -21.56 15.99
C ALA A 3 5.49 -21.17 14.59
N SER A 4 5.93 -21.82 13.51
CA SER A 4 5.58 -21.44 12.14
C SER A 4 4.23 -21.96 11.63
N SER A 5 3.53 -22.80 12.41
CA SER A 5 2.20 -23.33 12.08
C SER A 5 1.07 -22.45 12.65
N SER A 6 1.23 -21.97 13.89
CA SER A 6 0.25 -21.09 14.56
C SER A 6 0.09 -19.73 13.87
N LYS A 7 1.19 -19.12 13.40
CA LYS A 7 1.20 -17.81 12.74
C LYS A 7 0.52 -17.81 11.35
N ARG A 8 0.54 -18.96 10.66
CA ARG A 8 -0.18 -19.14 9.37
C ARG A 8 -1.68 -19.30 9.58
N SER A 9 -2.09 -19.93 10.68
CA SER A 9 -3.50 -20.07 11.04
C SER A 9 -4.15 -18.74 11.46
N SER A 10 -3.41 -17.86 12.16
CA SER A 10 -3.91 -16.53 12.50
C SER A 10 -4.03 -15.61 11.27
N ALA A 11 -3.00 -15.57 10.41
CA ALA A 11 -3.03 -14.74 9.20
C ALA A 11 -4.17 -15.12 8.23
N ALA A 12 -4.50 -16.41 8.11
CA ALA A 12 -5.63 -16.88 7.32
C ALA A 12 -6.98 -16.47 7.93
N LYS A 13 -7.09 -16.47 9.28
CA LYS A 13 -8.29 -15.95 9.97
C LYS A 13 -8.43 -14.45 9.80
N ASP A 14 -7.34 -13.71 9.91
CA ASP A 14 -7.31 -12.25 9.74
C ASP A 14 -7.72 -11.86 8.31
N ALA A 15 -7.27 -12.60 7.29
CA ALA A 15 -7.67 -12.39 5.90
C ALA A 15 -9.17 -12.62 5.67
N GLY A 16 -9.73 -13.70 6.21
CA GLY A 16 -11.17 -13.98 6.10
C GLY A 16 -12.04 -12.94 6.83
N GLN A 17 -11.60 -12.46 7.99
CA GLN A 17 -12.26 -11.36 8.69
C GLN A 17 -12.17 -10.04 7.89
N ALA A 18 -11.01 -9.76 7.29
CA ALA A 18 -10.82 -8.58 6.47
C ALA A 18 -11.71 -8.60 5.22
N GLU A 19 -11.85 -9.75 4.56
CA GLU A 19 -12.74 -9.93 3.41
C GLU A 19 -14.21 -9.68 3.78
N ALA A 20 -14.69 -10.30 4.87
CA ALA A 20 -16.06 -10.11 5.35
C ALA A 20 -16.34 -8.64 5.70
N ALA A 21 -15.41 -7.99 6.41
CA ALA A 21 -15.51 -6.58 6.76
C ALA A 21 -15.50 -5.69 5.51
N LEU A 22 -14.60 -5.94 4.56
CA LEU A 22 -14.51 -5.20 3.30
C LEU A 22 -15.81 -5.28 2.52
N HIS A 23 -16.37 -6.48 2.36
CA HIS A 23 -17.65 -6.68 1.67
C HIS A 23 -18.79 -5.90 2.34
N ALA A 24 -18.85 -5.92 3.68
CA ALA A 24 -19.87 -5.21 4.44
C ALA A 24 -19.72 -3.67 4.42
N LEU A 25 -18.49 -3.16 4.36
CA LEU A 25 -18.19 -1.73 4.49
C LEU A 25 -18.03 -1.00 3.14
N THR A 26 -17.65 -1.70 2.06
CA THR A 26 -17.42 -1.09 0.73
C THR A 26 -18.68 -0.41 0.19
N ARG A 27 -19.87 -0.95 0.47
CA ARG A 27 -21.17 -0.35 0.10
C ARG A 27 -21.42 1.03 0.72
N LEU A 28 -20.63 1.41 1.72
CA LEU A 28 -20.73 2.69 2.41
C LEU A 28 -19.75 3.73 1.85
N ARG A 29 -18.80 3.31 0.99
CA ARG A 29 -17.80 4.19 0.38
C ARG A 29 -18.46 5.34 -0.37
N GLY A 30 -17.99 6.56 -0.15
CA GLY A 30 -18.48 7.76 -0.84
C GLY A 30 -19.89 8.26 -0.46
N LYS A 31 -20.62 7.60 0.46
CA LYS A 31 -21.93 8.08 0.90
C LYS A 31 -21.80 9.36 1.74
N LYS A 32 -22.60 10.39 1.41
CA LYS A 32 -22.68 11.64 2.17
C LYS A 32 -23.39 11.41 3.52
N GLY A 33 -22.92 12.06 4.58
CA GLY A 33 -23.50 11.95 5.93
C GLY A 33 -23.23 10.62 6.64
N LEU A 34 -22.30 9.81 6.15
CA LEU A 34 -21.89 8.58 6.80
C LEU A 34 -20.93 8.90 7.96
N HIS A 35 -21.28 8.44 9.16
CA HIS A 35 -20.39 8.44 10.32
C HIS A 35 -20.05 7.00 10.69
N ALA A 36 -18.78 6.62 10.51
CA ALA A 36 -18.30 5.34 10.99
C ALA A 36 -18.05 5.43 12.50
N ARG A 37 -18.57 4.46 13.26
CA ARG A 37 -18.34 4.33 14.70
C ARG A 37 -17.71 2.98 15.00
N VAL A 38 -16.69 2.98 15.85
CA VAL A 38 -16.11 1.75 16.40
C VAL A 38 -16.65 1.54 17.79
N ARG A 39 -17.14 0.33 18.06
CA ARG A 39 -17.59 -0.12 19.38
C ARG A 39 -16.73 -1.28 19.82
N SER A 40 -16.13 -1.19 21.01
CA SER A 40 -15.47 -2.33 21.65
C SER A 40 -16.50 -3.19 22.40
N THR A 41 -16.44 -4.52 22.23
CA THR A 41 -17.25 -5.50 22.98
C THR A 41 -16.43 -6.24 24.04
N GLY A 42 -15.29 -5.67 24.46
CA GLY A 42 -14.37 -6.24 25.46
C GLY A 42 -14.80 -5.99 26.92
N GLN A 43 -14.04 -6.56 27.86
CA GLN A 43 -14.27 -6.39 29.31
C GLN A 43 -13.91 -4.97 29.83
N ASP A 44 -13.20 -4.17 29.04
CA ASP A 44 -12.69 -2.84 29.43
C ASP A 44 -13.71 -1.70 29.27
N GLY A 45 -15.00 -2.02 29.13
CA GLY A 45 -16.09 -1.07 28.96
C GLY A 45 -16.42 -0.72 27.49
N GLU A 46 -17.60 -0.14 27.30
CA GLU A 46 -18.08 0.26 25.97
C GLU A 46 -17.37 1.55 25.54
N VAL A 47 -16.45 1.43 24.58
CA VAL A 47 -15.79 2.58 23.94
C VAL A 47 -16.47 2.84 22.60
N GLU A 48 -16.95 4.07 22.41
CA GLU A 48 -17.49 4.56 21.14
C GLU A 48 -16.70 5.76 20.63
N ALA A 49 -16.23 5.68 19.38
CA ALA A 49 -15.50 6.76 18.73
C ALA A 49 -15.97 6.96 17.29
N VAL A 50 -16.09 8.22 16.86
CA VAL A 50 -16.41 8.58 15.48
C VAL A 50 -15.12 8.64 14.67
N LEU A 51 -15.08 7.94 13.54
CA LEU A 51 -13.94 7.96 12.64
C LEU A 51 -14.08 9.11 11.62
N PRO A 52 -13.00 9.89 11.38
CA PRO A 52 -12.92 10.78 10.23
C PRO A 52 -13.15 10.00 8.93
N ARG A 53 -13.71 10.68 7.93
CA ARG A 53 -13.98 10.06 6.62
C ARG A 53 -12.71 9.53 5.98
N GLU A 54 -11.64 10.30 6.06
CA GLU A 54 -10.32 9.95 5.50
C GLU A 54 -9.77 8.68 6.16
N ALA A 55 -9.92 8.56 7.48
CA ALA A 55 -9.51 7.36 8.22
C ALA A 55 -10.33 6.13 7.83
N PHE A 56 -11.63 6.30 7.55
CA PHE A 56 -12.48 5.23 7.05
C PHE A 56 -12.08 4.75 5.66
N GLU A 57 -11.72 5.67 4.74
CA GLU A 57 -11.21 5.30 3.41
C GLU A 57 -9.88 4.53 3.52
N ILE A 58 -8.95 4.98 4.36
CA ILE A 58 -7.69 4.27 4.63
C ILE A 58 -7.95 2.85 5.19
N LEU A 59 -8.93 2.71 6.09
CA LEU A 59 -9.32 1.42 6.64
C LEU A 59 -9.83 0.48 5.54
N LEU A 60 -10.67 0.96 4.62
CA LEU A 60 -11.15 0.15 3.49
C LEU A 60 -9.99 -0.33 2.60
N ASP A 61 -9.05 0.56 2.28
CA ASP A 61 -7.90 0.19 1.46
C ASP A 61 -6.99 -0.82 2.19
N ALA A 62 -6.81 -0.67 3.51
CA ALA A 62 -6.09 -1.63 4.34
C ALA A 62 -6.79 -3.01 4.39
N LEU A 63 -8.11 -3.04 4.56
CA LEU A 63 -8.90 -4.27 4.53
C LEU A 63 -8.78 -4.98 3.18
N ALA A 64 -8.76 -4.24 2.07
CA ALA A 64 -8.55 -4.81 0.74
C ALA A 64 -7.17 -5.46 0.59
N LEU A 65 -6.12 -4.87 1.13
CA LEU A 65 -4.79 -5.48 1.16
C LEU A 65 -4.80 -6.77 2.01
N MET A 66 -5.36 -6.70 3.22
CA MET A 66 -5.41 -7.83 4.16
C MET A 66 -6.23 -9.01 3.63
N ALA A 67 -7.37 -8.75 2.99
CA ALA A 67 -8.20 -9.76 2.35
C ALA A 67 -7.43 -10.54 1.27
N ASN A 68 -6.50 -9.86 0.57
CA ASN A 68 -5.61 -10.48 -0.42
C ASN A 68 -4.33 -11.08 0.20
N GLY A 69 -4.25 -11.21 1.53
CA GLY A 69 -3.07 -11.71 2.23
C GLY A 69 -1.85 -10.78 2.15
N ARG A 70 -2.05 -9.52 1.78
CA ARG A 70 -0.98 -8.52 1.65
C ARG A 70 -0.88 -7.70 2.94
N PRO A 71 0.33 -7.52 3.50
CA PRO A 71 0.50 -6.66 4.67
C PRO A 71 0.16 -5.21 4.32
N ALA A 72 -0.53 -4.52 5.23
CA ALA A 72 -0.83 -3.10 5.15
C ALA A 72 -0.04 -2.33 6.21
N ARG A 73 0.53 -1.18 5.86
CA ARG A 73 1.23 -0.29 6.79
C ARG A 73 0.87 1.16 6.47
N VAL A 74 0.57 1.94 7.50
CA VAL A 74 0.40 3.39 7.39
C VAL A 74 1.77 4.03 7.59
N ILE A 75 2.20 4.84 6.62
CA ILE A 75 3.49 5.53 6.64
C ILE A 75 3.18 7.03 6.52
N PRO A 76 3.65 7.87 7.47
CA PRO A 76 3.55 9.32 7.35
C PRO A 76 4.23 9.82 6.07
N VAL A 77 3.70 10.84 5.42
CA VAL A 77 4.22 11.35 4.15
C VAL A 77 5.65 11.89 4.32
N GLU A 78 5.92 12.48 5.48
CA GLU A 78 7.19 13.08 5.89
C GLU A 78 8.17 12.05 6.47
N ALA A 79 7.77 10.77 6.54
CA ALA A 79 8.63 9.73 7.08
C ALA A 79 9.89 9.57 6.21
N GLU A 80 11.03 9.53 6.89
CA GLU A 80 12.29 9.16 6.26
C GLU A 80 12.49 7.65 6.31
N LEU A 81 12.62 7.08 5.11
CA LEU A 81 12.81 5.66 4.90
C LEU A 81 14.29 5.34 4.77
N THR A 82 14.65 4.17 5.29
CA THR A 82 15.90 3.50 4.93
C THR A 82 15.85 3.04 3.47
N THR A 83 17.02 2.72 2.89
CA THR A 83 17.09 2.15 1.54
C THR A 83 16.43 0.77 1.44
N GLN A 84 16.28 0.03 2.54
CA GLN A 84 15.52 -1.21 2.52
C GLN A 84 14.02 -0.94 2.43
N GLU A 85 13.48 -0.08 3.30
CA GLU A 85 12.05 0.26 3.31
C GLU A 85 11.60 0.91 2.00
N ALA A 86 12.41 1.80 1.43
CA ALA A 86 12.12 2.41 0.15
C ALA A 86 12.14 1.38 -1.01
N ALA A 87 13.03 0.40 -0.96
CA ALA A 87 13.10 -0.66 -1.98
C ALA A 87 11.90 -1.60 -1.89
N GLU A 88 11.48 -1.94 -0.67
CA GLU A 88 10.25 -2.70 -0.41
C GLU A 88 9.01 -1.96 -0.93
N LEU A 89 8.93 -0.63 -0.72
CA LEU A 89 7.80 0.18 -1.18
C LEU A 89 7.67 0.23 -2.72
N LEU A 90 8.81 0.24 -3.41
CA LEU A 90 8.89 0.15 -4.87
C LEU A 90 8.78 -1.28 -5.41
N ASN A 91 8.82 -2.30 -4.54
CA ASN A 91 8.89 -3.72 -4.92
C ASN A 91 10.10 -4.02 -5.84
N VAL A 92 11.27 -3.49 -5.48
CA VAL A 92 12.53 -3.68 -6.22
C VAL A 92 13.64 -4.14 -5.29
N SER A 93 14.77 -4.57 -5.86
CA SER A 93 15.95 -4.91 -5.06
C SER A 93 16.60 -3.66 -4.46
N ARG A 94 17.20 -3.80 -3.27
CA ARG A 94 17.95 -2.70 -2.64
C ARG A 94 19.09 -2.16 -3.53
N PRO A 95 19.90 -2.99 -4.22
CA PRO A 95 20.91 -2.48 -5.15
C PRO A 95 20.33 -1.64 -6.28
N PHE A 96 19.18 -2.03 -6.84
CA PHE A 96 18.51 -1.26 -7.87
C PHE A 96 18.08 0.11 -7.34
N LEU A 97 17.47 0.17 -6.15
CA LEU A 97 17.15 1.45 -5.51
C LEU A 97 18.41 2.29 -5.32
N VAL A 98 19.50 1.74 -4.81
CA VAL A 98 20.75 2.50 -4.62
C VAL A 98 21.23 3.11 -5.93
N GLY A 99 21.14 2.39 -7.06
CA GLY A 99 21.43 2.92 -8.38
C GLY A 99 20.53 4.11 -8.78
N LEU A 100 19.24 4.08 -8.42
CA LEU A 100 18.33 5.22 -8.62
C LEU A 100 18.73 6.44 -7.78
N LEU A 101 19.15 6.22 -6.53
CA LEU A 101 19.56 7.29 -5.62
C LEU A 101 20.88 7.92 -6.07
N ASP A 102 21.86 7.11 -6.45
CA ASP A 102 23.16 7.57 -6.94
C ASP A 102 23.04 8.27 -8.30
N GLY A 103 22.09 7.82 -9.14
CA GLY A 103 21.74 8.47 -10.39
C GLY A 103 20.82 9.71 -10.25
N GLY A 104 20.51 10.14 -9.03
CA GLY A 104 19.69 11.32 -8.75
C GLY A 104 18.23 11.21 -9.23
N LYS A 105 17.72 10.00 -9.46
CA LYS A 105 16.34 9.76 -9.92
C LYS A 105 15.32 9.92 -8.80
N ILE A 106 15.75 9.67 -7.56
CA ILE A 106 14.96 9.89 -6.34
C ILE A 106 15.83 10.73 -5.40
N PRO A 107 15.33 11.88 -4.91
CA PRO A 107 16.02 12.68 -3.91
C PRO A 107 16.35 11.87 -2.66
N HIS A 108 17.51 12.12 -2.07
CA HIS A 108 17.88 11.53 -0.79
C HIS A 108 18.86 12.43 -0.06
N ARG A 109 19.00 12.19 1.24
CA ARG A 109 20.03 12.82 2.07
C ARG A 109 20.83 11.79 2.83
N LEU A 110 21.98 12.22 3.34
CA LEU A 110 22.79 11.41 4.23
C LEU A 110 22.51 11.78 5.70
N VAL A 111 22.39 10.76 6.54
CA VAL A 111 22.41 10.84 8.00
C VAL A 111 23.62 10.02 8.47
N GLY A 112 24.70 10.70 8.79
CA GLY A 112 26.01 10.06 8.93
C GLY A 112 26.38 9.36 7.62
N SER A 113 26.66 8.06 7.67
CA SER A 113 27.01 7.25 6.50
C SER A 113 25.80 6.62 5.80
N HIS A 114 24.57 6.80 6.31
CA HIS A 114 23.39 6.11 5.78
C HIS A 114 22.52 7.06 4.96
N ARG A 115 22.00 6.56 3.83
CA ARG A 115 21.00 7.27 3.02
C ARG A 115 19.63 7.24 3.71
N ARG A 116 18.90 8.34 3.59
CA ARG A 116 17.50 8.51 3.97
C ARG A 116 16.73 9.13 2.81
N VAL A 117 15.55 8.59 2.56
CA VAL A 117 14.69 8.94 1.42
C VAL A 117 13.31 9.27 1.97
N LEU A 118 12.71 10.39 1.57
CA LEU A 118 11.36 10.72 2.00
C LEU A 118 10.36 9.76 1.35
N ALA A 119 9.39 9.28 2.12
CA ALA A 119 8.31 8.41 1.60
C ALA A 119 7.58 9.07 0.42
N ALA A 120 7.33 10.38 0.49
CA ALA A 120 6.74 11.18 -0.58
C ALA A 120 7.50 11.05 -1.91
N ASP A 121 8.84 11.14 -1.88
CA ASP A 121 9.69 11.08 -3.07
C ASP A 121 9.68 9.69 -3.71
N VAL A 122 9.66 8.64 -2.88
CA VAL A 122 9.56 7.25 -3.35
C VAL A 122 8.21 7.02 -4.04
N LEU A 123 7.11 7.50 -3.44
CA LEU A 123 5.78 7.38 -4.01
C LEU A 123 5.62 8.19 -5.31
N ALA A 124 6.20 9.39 -5.37
CA ALA A 124 6.20 10.22 -6.58
C ALA A 124 6.95 9.51 -7.74
N TYR A 125 8.11 8.91 -7.45
CA TYR A 125 8.85 8.12 -8.43
C TYR A 125 8.01 6.93 -8.94
N LYS A 126 7.37 6.19 -8.03
CA LYS A 126 6.52 5.05 -8.39
C LYS A 126 5.38 5.45 -9.33
N ALA A 127 4.67 6.52 -9.01
CA ALA A 127 3.58 7.04 -9.82
C ALA A 127 4.04 7.43 -11.23
N LYS A 128 5.20 8.09 -11.34
CA LYS A 128 5.82 8.44 -12.63
C LYS A 128 6.16 7.19 -13.46
N GLU A 129 6.74 6.16 -12.85
CA GLU A 129 7.10 4.92 -13.54
C GLU A 129 5.87 4.09 -13.94
N GLU A 130 4.79 4.11 -13.17
CA GLU A 130 3.51 3.49 -13.54
C GLU A 130 2.86 4.20 -14.74
N ALA A 131 2.86 5.53 -14.74
CA ALA A 131 2.38 6.32 -15.88
C ALA A 131 3.18 6.03 -17.16
N ARG A 132 4.51 5.98 -17.05
CA ARG A 132 5.40 5.64 -18.17
C ARG A 132 5.19 4.21 -18.69
N ARG A 133 5.01 3.24 -17.78
CA ARG A 133 4.71 1.85 -18.21
C ARG A 133 3.39 1.76 -18.94
N ARG A 134 2.37 2.48 -18.48
CA ARG A 134 1.06 2.51 -19.12
C ARG A 134 1.16 3.10 -20.53
N SER A 135 1.85 4.23 -20.71
CA SER A 135 2.01 4.83 -22.05
C SER A 135 2.72 3.90 -23.04
N ILE A 136 3.77 3.18 -22.61
CA ILE A 136 4.48 2.22 -23.46
C ILE A 136 3.56 1.05 -23.86
N LEU A 137 2.76 0.54 -22.92
CA LEU A 137 1.79 -0.52 -23.22
C LEU A 137 0.75 -0.05 -24.23
N ASP A 138 0.22 1.17 -24.06
CA ASP A 138 -0.75 1.76 -24.99
C ASP A 138 -0.14 1.93 -26.40
N GLU A 139 1.12 2.36 -26.49
CA GLU A 139 1.86 2.45 -27.75
C GLU A 139 2.04 1.07 -28.42
N LEU A 140 2.45 0.05 -27.67
CA LEU A 140 2.62 -1.32 -28.17
C LEU A 140 1.30 -1.92 -28.66
N THR A 141 0.20 -1.68 -27.95
CA THR A 141 -1.13 -2.13 -28.36
C THR A 141 -1.57 -1.44 -29.64
N ALA A 142 -1.41 -0.12 -29.75
CA ALA A 142 -1.74 0.62 -30.96
C ALA A 142 -0.90 0.16 -32.17
N GLU A 143 0.37 -0.16 -31.96
CA GLU A 143 1.25 -0.70 -33.01
C GLU A 143 0.83 -2.12 -33.41
N ALA A 144 0.50 -2.99 -32.46
CA ALA A 144 0.00 -4.34 -32.74
C ALA A 144 -1.33 -4.33 -33.53
N GLU A 145 -2.25 -3.43 -33.19
CA GLU A 145 -3.51 -3.23 -33.93
C GLU A 145 -3.26 -2.74 -35.35
N LYS A 146 -2.34 -1.78 -35.53
CA LYS A 146 -1.95 -1.27 -36.85
C LYS A 146 -1.32 -2.34 -37.75
N HIS A 147 -0.61 -3.29 -37.16
CA HIS A 147 0.04 -4.39 -37.87
C HIS A 147 -0.84 -5.65 -37.98
N GLY A 148 -2.11 -5.60 -37.54
CA GLY A 148 -3.04 -6.72 -37.67
C GLY A 148 -2.69 -7.93 -36.78
N LEU A 149 -1.93 -7.70 -35.71
CA LEU A 149 -1.52 -8.71 -34.73
C LEU A 149 -2.46 -8.76 -33.51
N GLY A 150 -3.62 -8.10 -33.59
CA GLY A 150 -4.67 -8.22 -32.57
C GLY A 150 -5.27 -9.63 -32.59
N TYR A 151 -5.27 -10.29 -31.43
CA TYR A 151 -5.92 -11.59 -31.21
C TYR A 151 -7.45 -11.49 -31.35
#